data_AF-A0A1E7FIL3-F1
#
_entry.id   AF-A0A1E7FIL3-F1
#
_cell.length_a   1.000
_cell.length_b   1.000
_cell.length_c   1.000
_cell.angle_alpha   90.00
_cell.angle_beta   90.00
_cell.angle_gamma   90.00
#
_symmetry.space_group_name_H-M   'P 1'
#
loop_
_entity.id
_entity.type
_entity.pdbx_description
1 polymer ?
#
loop_
_entity_poly.entity_id
_entity_poly.type
_entity_poly.pdbx_seq_one_letter_code
_entity_poly.pdbx_strand_id
1 'polypeptide(L)'
;MWVVWSICISIVTSTVYAAIMAEGMGPWASIQRSFSLGQGQWDSIVGILVPLWVLQVWSKAVLGKLIVYFSIIGDQIVVTNVLATIIGILLLAVAPVFECVIYLDLRVQKEELDSVKLNGEIGSEQDSYSIMVPAVAKQPVAPVVLAELPSLA
;
A
#
# COMPACT_ATOMS: atom_id res chain seq x y z
N MET A 1 28.68 -1.82 -12.52
CA MET A 1 27.70 -2.66 -13.25
C MET A 1 26.91 -3.60 -12.34
N TRP A 2 27.56 -4.37 -11.46
CA TRP A 2 26.88 -5.33 -10.55
C TRP A 2 25.81 -4.72 -9.64
N VAL A 3 26.04 -3.52 -9.11
CA VAL A 3 25.09 -2.83 -8.22
C VAL A 3 23.78 -2.49 -8.94
N VAL A 4 23.86 -2.02 -10.19
CA VAL A 4 22.69 -1.63 -10.98
C VAL A 4 21.83 -2.86 -11.32
N TRP A 5 22.46 -3.98 -11.68
CA TRP A 5 21.75 -5.23 -11.94
C TRP A 5 21.05 -5.77 -10.70
N SER A 6 21.69 -5.72 -9.53
CA SER A 6 21.07 -6.12 -8.26
C SER A 6 19.86 -5.26 -7.90
N ILE A 7 19.92 -3.95 -8.18
CA ILE A 7 18.79 -3.04 -7.98
C ILE A 7 17.64 -3.37 -8.93
N CYS A 8 17.92 -3.53 -10.23
CA CYS A 8 16.90 -3.89 -11.21
C CYS A 8 16.22 -5.21 -10.87
N ILE A 9 17.00 -6.24 -10.52
CA ILE A 9 16.45 -7.54 -10.11
C ILE A 9 15.61 -7.38 -8.84
N SER A 10 16.10 -6.62 -7.84
CA SER A 10 15.35 -6.41 -6.60
C SER A 10 13.99 -5.77 -6.91
N ILE A 11 13.95 -4.70 -7.71
CA ILE A 11 12.71 -3.98 -8.09
C ILE A 11 11.75 -4.88 -8.87
N VAL A 12 12.26 -5.67 -9.83
CA VAL A 12 11.41 -6.56 -10.63
C VAL A 12 10.83 -7.67 -9.76
N THR A 13 11.64 -8.29 -8.89
CA THR A 13 11.15 -9.35 -7.98
C THR A 13 10.15 -8.80 -6.96
N SER A 14 10.40 -7.57 -6.53
CA SER A 14 9.55 -6.70 -5.71
C SER A 14 8.14 -6.53 -6.29
N THR A 15 8.06 -6.02 -7.53
CA THR A 15 6.77 -5.73 -8.18
C THR A 15 6.04 -7.01 -8.57
N VAL A 16 6.78 -8.09 -8.82
CA VAL A 16 6.22 -9.42 -9.09
C VAL A 16 5.49 -9.96 -7.87
N TYR A 17 6.03 -9.77 -6.65
CA TYR A 17 5.36 -10.20 -5.43
C TYR A 17 4.05 -9.44 -5.21
N ALA A 18 4.08 -8.12 -5.36
CA ALA A 18 2.89 -7.28 -5.28
C ALA A 18 1.82 -7.68 -6.32
N ALA A 19 2.23 -7.94 -7.57
CA ALA A 19 1.32 -8.36 -8.64
C ALA A 19 0.70 -9.75 -8.38
N ILE A 20 1.47 -10.71 -7.84
CA ILE A 20 0.95 -12.04 -7.47
C ILE A 20 -0.08 -11.91 -6.35
N MET A 21 0.20 -11.10 -5.33
CA MET A 21 -0.71 -10.85 -4.21
C MET A 21 -1.98 -10.11 -4.62
N ALA A 22 -1.86 -9.08 -5.46
CA ALA A 22 -2.97 -8.21 -5.83
C ALA A 22 -3.86 -8.81 -6.93
N GLU A 23 -3.29 -9.54 -7.89
CA GLU A 23 -4.02 -10.01 -9.08
C GLU A 23 -4.24 -11.54 -9.09
N GLY A 24 -3.66 -12.29 -8.15
CA GLY A 24 -3.77 -13.76 -8.12
C GLY A 24 -3.16 -14.45 -9.35
N MET A 25 -2.33 -13.74 -10.11
CA MET A 25 -1.74 -14.24 -11.36
C MET A 25 -0.52 -15.12 -11.08
N GLY A 26 -0.28 -16.11 -11.95
CA GLY A 26 0.89 -16.98 -11.86
C GLY A 26 2.21 -16.20 -12.01
N PRO A 27 3.32 -16.71 -11.42
CA PRO A 27 4.59 -15.98 -11.30
C PRO A 27 5.23 -15.59 -12.65
N TRP A 28 4.92 -16.32 -13.73
CA TRP A 28 5.45 -15.99 -15.06
C TRP A 28 4.70 -14.84 -15.74
N ALA A 29 3.37 -14.80 -15.56
CA ALA A 29 2.53 -13.74 -16.11
C ALA A 29 2.77 -12.40 -15.39
N SER A 30 3.01 -12.43 -14.08
CA SER A 30 3.31 -11.23 -13.29
C SER A 30 4.67 -10.60 -13.64
N ILE A 31 5.68 -11.39 -14.02
CA ILE A 31 6.98 -10.87 -14.49
C ILE A 31 6.80 -10.11 -15.80
N GLN A 32 6.13 -10.70 -16.80
CA GLN A 32 5.90 -10.02 -18.09
C GLN A 32 5.08 -8.73 -17.90
N ARG A 33 4.06 -8.78 -17.03
CA ARG A 33 3.24 -7.61 -16.70
C ARG A 33 4.07 -6.53 -15.99
N SER A 34 4.94 -6.89 -15.05
CA SER A 34 5.86 -5.97 -14.37
C SER A 34 6.82 -5.29 -15.34
N PHE A 35 7.39 -6.04 -16.30
CA PHE A 35 8.24 -5.46 -17.35
C PHE A 35 7.47 -4.52 -18.28
N SER A 36 6.24 -4.87 -18.64
CA SER A 36 5.36 -3.98 -19.41
C SER A 36 5.00 -2.72 -18.63
N LEU A 37 4.78 -2.81 -17.32
CA LEU A 37 4.49 -1.67 -16.44
C LEU A 37 5.70 -0.73 -16.30
N GLY A 38 6.92 -1.27 -16.25
CA GLY A 38 8.15 -0.46 -16.16
C GLY A 38 8.56 0.20 -17.48
N GLN A 39 8.14 -0.32 -18.64
CA GLN A 39 8.47 0.28 -19.94
C GLN A 39 7.74 1.61 -20.16
N GLY A 40 8.48 2.72 -20.03
CA GLY A 40 8.01 4.08 -20.34
C GLY A 40 7.84 5.01 -19.14
N GLN A 41 7.94 4.49 -17.92
CA GLN A 41 7.78 5.26 -16.67
C GLN A 41 8.98 5.11 -15.73
N TRP A 42 10.18 4.91 -16.28
CA TRP A 42 11.42 4.81 -15.50
C TRP A 42 11.67 6.03 -14.62
N ASP A 43 11.25 7.21 -15.04
CA ASP A 43 11.41 8.45 -14.28
C ASP A 43 10.61 8.43 -12.96
N SER A 44 9.38 7.91 -12.98
CA SER A 44 8.57 7.75 -11.76
C SER A 44 9.18 6.72 -10.81
N ILE A 45 9.64 5.58 -11.37
CA ILE A 45 10.28 4.52 -10.58
C ILE A 45 11.55 5.06 -9.91
N VAL A 46 12.42 5.71 -10.68
CA VAL A 46 13.66 6.31 -10.16
C VAL A 46 13.35 7.42 -9.17
N GLY A 47 12.34 8.25 -9.44
CA GLY A 47 11.88 9.34 -8.58
C GLY A 47 11.45 8.90 -7.19
N ILE A 48 10.89 7.70 -7.04
CA ILE A 48 10.52 7.13 -5.73
C ILE A 48 11.68 6.32 -5.13
N LEU A 49 12.44 5.62 -5.96
CA LEU A 49 13.56 4.79 -5.51
C LEU A 49 14.70 5.60 -4.90
N VAL A 50 15.00 6.78 -5.47
CA VAL A 50 16.07 7.67 -4.99
C VAL A 50 15.82 8.16 -3.56
N PRO A 51 14.66 8.76 -3.21
CA PRO A 51 14.31 9.11 -1.84
C PRO A 51 14.37 7.94 -0.87
N LEU A 52 13.88 6.76 -1.28
CA LEU A 52 13.95 5.54 -0.48
C LEU A 52 15.39 5.13 -0.20
N TRP A 53 16.24 5.16 -1.21
CA TRP A 53 17.66 4.85 -1.08
C TRP A 53 18.36 5.84 -0.15
N VAL A 54 18.09 7.14 -0.32
CA VAL A 54 18.61 8.19 0.56
C VAL A 54 18.17 7.94 2.00
N LEU A 55 16.88 7.68 2.25
CA LEU A 55 16.34 7.40 3.58
C LEU A 55 17.00 6.17 4.21
N GLN A 56 17.24 5.10 3.44
CA GLN A 56 17.93 3.90 3.94
C GLN A 56 19.40 4.18 4.30
N VAL A 57 20.13 4.89 3.45
CA VAL A 57 21.52 5.28 3.71
C VAL A 57 21.60 6.14 4.97
N TRP A 58 20.70 7.12 5.09
CA TRP A 58 20.62 8.01 6.25
C TRP A 58 20.30 7.23 7.53
N SER A 59 19.30 6.36 7.50
CA SER A 59 18.91 5.53 8.65
C SER A 59 20.07 4.64 9.11
N LYS A 60 20.76 3.97 8.18
CA LYS A 60 21.93 3.14 8.50
C LYS A 60 23.09 3.95 9.07
N ALA A 61 23.33 5.15 8.54
CA ALA A 61 24.37 6.04 9.06
C ALA A 61 24.09 6.50 10.50
N VAL A 62 22.82 6.84 10.80
CA VAL A 62 22.40 7.22 12.16
C VAL A 62 22.53 6.03 13.11
N LEU A 63 22.02 4.85 12.72
CA LEU A 63 22.15 3.63 13.52
C LEU A 63 23.60 3.25 13.78
N GLY A 64 24.46 3.30 12.76
CA GLY A 64 25.87 2.97 12.89
C GLY A 64 26.58 3.86 13.92
N LYS A 65 26.30 5.17 13.90
CA LYS A 65 26.82 6.10 14.91
C LYS A 65 26.31 5.78 16.32
N LEU A 66 25.04 5.41 16.43
CA LEU A 66 24.43 5.05 17.71
C LEU A 66 25.11 3.82 18.32
N ILE A 67 25.34 2.77 17.51
CA ILE A 67 26.00 1.53 17.94
C ILE A 67 27.42 1.80 18.42
N VAL A 68 28.20 2.59 17.67
CA VAL A 68 29.57 2.95 18.06
C VAL A 68 29.58 3.75 19.36
N TYR A 69 28.66 4.70 19.53
CA TYR A 69 28.53 5.47 20.77
C TYR A 69 28.26 4.58 22.00
N PHE A 70 27.31 3.65 21.89
CA PHE A 70 27.01 2.70 22.98
C PHE A 70 28.16 1.73 23.26
N SER A 71 28.90 1.31 22.22
CA SER A 71 30.05 0.41 22.37
C SER A 71 31.23 1.05 23.12
N ILE A 72 31.35 2.38 23.12
CA ILE A 72 32.42 3.09 23.84
C ILE A 72 32.07 3.27 25.32
N ILE A 73 30.78 3.37 25.66
CA ILE A 73 30.30 3.70 27.01
C ILE A 73 30.12 2.44 27.89
N GLY A 74 30.00 1.25 27.32
CA GLY A 74 29.94 0.01 28.09
C GLY A 74 30.17 -1.25 27.27
N ASP A 75 30.65 -2.30 27.94
CA ASP A 75 30.92 -3.64 27.37
C ASP A 75 29.62 -4.44 27.17
N GLN A 76 28.64 -3.82 26.51
CA GLN A 76 27.28 -4.36 26.29
C GLN A 76 27.08 -4.69 24.81
N ILE A 77 28.11 -5.28 24.18
CA ILE A 77 28.14 -5.66 22.76
C ILE A 77 26.91 -6.52 22.38
N VAL A 78 26.44 -7.37 23.30
CA VAL A 78 25.27 -8.22 23.09
C VAL A 78 23.99 -7.38 22.96
N VAL A 79 23.77 -6.40 23.84
CA VAL A 79 22.57 -5.55 23.82
C VAL A 79 22.53 -4.67 22.57
N THR A 80 23.67 -4.10 22.18
CA THR A 80 23.76 -3.28 20.96
C THR A 80 23.47 -4.08 19.69
N ASN A 81 23.95 -5.33 19.63
CA ASN A 81 23.70 -6.21 18.49
C ASN A 81 22.24 -6.67 18.40
N VAL A 82 21.63 -7.00 19.55
CA VAL A 82 20.20 -7.35 19.60
C VAL A 82 19.34 -6.16 19.16
N LEU A 83 19.64 -4.96 19.67
CA LEU A 83 18.93 -3.74 19.29
C LEU A 83 19.09 -3.42 17.79
N ALA A 84 20.31 -3.53 17.26
CA ALA A 84 20.57 -3.35 15.84
C ALA A 84 19.80 -4.36 14.98
N THR A 85 19.69 -5.61 15.44
CA THR A 85 18.92 -6.66 14.75
C THR A 85 17.43 -6.35 14.72
N ILE A 86 16.85 -5.95 15.86
CA ILE A 86 15.43 -5.56 15.96
C ILE A 86 15.13 -4.41 15.00
N ILE A 87 15.96 -3.36 15.01
CA ILE A 87 15.76 -2.21 14.12
C ILE A 87 15.97 -2.62 12.66
N GLY A 88 16.92 -3.51 12.38
CA GLY A 88 17.14 -4.07 11.05
C GLY A 88 15.91 -4.81 10.51
N ILE A 89 15.25 -5.62 11.34
CA ILE A 89 14.01 -6.33 10.99
C ILE A 89 12.88 -5.33 10.71
N LEU A 90 12.72 -4.30 11.56
CA LEU A 90 11.70 -3.26 11.36
C LEU A 90 11.92 -2.50 10.05
N LEU A 91 13.16 -2.14 9.73
CA LEU A 91 13.50 -1.50 8.46
C LEU A 91 13.25 -2.42 7.26
N LEU A 92 13.47 -3.73 7.42
CA LEU A 92 13.18 -4.71 6.37
C LEU A 92 11.68 -4.80 6.08
N ALA A 93 10.83 -4.74 7.11
CA ALA A 93 9.37 -4.78 6.99
C ALA A 93 8.78 -3.53 6.31
N VAL A 94 9.52 -2.41 6.30
CA VAL A 94 9.07 -1.16 5.66
C VAL A 94 9.18 -1.23 4.13
N ALA A 95 10.15 -1.97 3.59
CA ALA A 95 10.37 -2.11 2.15
C ALA A 95 9.13 -2.59 1.35
N PRO A 96 8.43 -3.69 1.73
CA PRO A 96 7.27 -4.16 0.99
C PRO A 96 6.09 -3.18 1.02
N VAL A 97 5.98 -2.31 2.03
CA VAL A 97 4.94 -1.28 2.09
C VAL A 97 5.16 -0.26 0.97
N PHE A 98 6.40 0.21 0.81
CA PHE A 98 6.73 1.15 -0.26
C PHE A 98 6.61 0.54 -1.65
N GLU A 99 7.01 -0.71 -1.80
CA GLU A 99 6.82 -1.49 -3.02
C GLU A 99 5.35 -1.59 -3.42
N CYS A 100 4.45 -1.86 -2.47
CA CYS A 100 3.01 -1.88 -2.70
C CYS A 100 2.50 -0.50 -3.16
N VAL A 101 2.96 0.58 -2.52
CA VAL A 101 2.60 1.96 -2.91
C VAL A 101 3.08 2.28 -4.32
N ILE A 102 4.32 1.93 -4.67
CA ILE A 102 4.87 2.13 -6.03
C ILE A 102 4.05 1.35 -7.06
N TYR A 103 3.74 0.08 -6.75
CA TYR A 103 2.93 -0.74 -7.64
C TYR A 103 1.53 -0.15 -7.87
N LEU A 104 0.87 0.33 -6.81
CA LEU A 104 -0.42 0.99 -6.92
C LEU A 104 -0.33 2.31 -7.72
N ASP A 105 0.71 3.12 -7.51
CA ASP A 105 0.91 4.37 -8.24
C ASP A 105 1.12 4.11 -9.75
N LEU A 106 1.98 3.15 -10.11
CA LEU A 106 2.18 2.74 -11.51
C LEU A 106 0.90 2.20 -12.14
N ARG A 107 0.10 1.45 -11.36
CA ARG A 107 -1.18 0.93 -11.82
C ARG A 107 -2.19 2.06 -12.07
N VAL A 108 -2.29 3.02 -11.15
CA VAL A 108 -3.17 4.19 -11.30
C VAL A 108 -2.79 5.00 -12.54
N GLN A 109 -1.50 5.24 -12.77
CA GLN A 109 -1.00 5.99 -13.92
C GLN A 109 -1.22 5.25 -15.24
N LYS A 110 -1.00 3.93 -15.29
CA LYS A 110 -1.08 3.16 -16.53
C LYS A 110 -2.49 2.71 -16.90
N GLU A 111 -3.32 2.39 -15.92
CA GLU A 111 -4.73 2.01 -16.13
C GLU A 111 -5.63 3.24 -16.27
N GLU A 112 -5.06 4.46 -16.23
CA GLU A 112 -5.80 5.71 -16.22
C GLU A 112 -6.97 5.66 -15.24
N LEU A 113 -6.73 5.11 -14.04
CA LEU A 113 -7.65 5.21 -12.89
C LEU A 113 -7.61 6.63 -12.33
N ASP A 114 -7.58 7.60 -13.24
CA ASP A 114 -7.64 8.99 -12.96
C ASP A 114 -9.00 9.24 -12.30
N SER A 115 -8.94 9.70 -11.06
CA SER A 115 -10.10 10.19 -10.32
C SER A 115 -10.95 11.16 -11.15
N VAL A 116 -10.37 11.86 -12.14
CA VAL A 116 -11.07 12.73 -13.09
C VAL A 116 -11.96 11.93 -14.06
N LYS A 117 -11.52 10.75 -14.53
CA LYS A 117 -12.29 9.87 -15.41
C LYS A 117 -13.41 9.16 -14.64
N LEU A 118 -13.11 8.70 -13.41
CA LEU A 118 -14.10 8.17 -12.47
C LEU A 118 -15.13 9.22 -12.04
N ASN A 119 -14.74 10.47 -11.79
CA ASN A 119 -15.69 11.57 -11.54
C ASN A 119 -16.51 11.93 -12.78
N GLY A 120 -15.93 11.81 -13.98
CA GLY A 120 -16.65 12.02 -15.23
C GLY A 120 -17.74 10.98 -15.46
N GLU A 121 -17.46 9.70 -15.16
CA GLU A 121 -18.44 8.62 -15.28
C GLU A 121 -19.49 8.67 -14.17
N ILE A 122 -19.11 8.88 -12.91
CA ILE A 122 -20.03 9.03 -11.77
C ILE A 122 -20.88 10.31 -11.88
N GLY A 123 -20.36 11.35 -12.53
CA GLY A 123 -21.06 12.62 -12.76
C GLY A 123 -22.00 12.62 -13.98
N SER A 124 -21.93 11.61 -14.84
CA SER A 124 -22.74 11.55 -16.08
C SER A 124 -24.04 10.73 -15.95
N GLU A 125 -24.22 9.97 -14.87
CA GLU A 125 -25.45 9.21 -14.59
C GLU A 125 -26.32 9.84 -13.48
N GLN A 126 -26.48 11.16 -13.47
CA GLN A 126 -27.53 11.79 -12.65
C GLN A 126 -28.96 11.43 -13.11
N ASP A 127 -29.14 10.74 -14.24
CA ASP A 127 -30.45 10.34 -14.75
C ASP A 127 -30.80 8.84 -14.58
N SER A 128 -29.88 7.99 -14.06
CA SER A 128 -30.10 6.53 -14.03
C SER A 128 -30.15 5.87 -12.65
N TYR A 129 -30.33 6.64 -11.57
CA TYR A 129 -30.63 6.08 -10.24
C TYR A 129 -32.09 6.27 -9.80
N SER A 130 -32.98 6.81 -10.65
CA SER A 130 -34.39 7.01 -10.29
C SER A 130 -35.30 5.79 -10.51
N ILE A 131 -34.81 4.65 -11.01
CA ILE A 131 -35.66 3.50 -11.40
C ILE A 131 -35.43 2.21 -10.58
N MET A 132 -34.40 2.11 -9.73
CA MET A 132 -34.14 0.89 -8.93
C MET A 132 -34.45 1.00 -7.44
N VAL A 133 -35.46 1.79 -7.06
CA VAL A 133 -36.19 1.56 -5.82
C VAL A 133 -37.58 1.08 -6.21
N PRO A 134 -37.91 -0.22 -6.10
CA PRO A 134 -39.29 -0.65 -6.26
C PRO A 134 -40.12 0.14 -5.25
N ALA A 135 -41.13 0.85 -5.73
CA ALA A 135 -42.05 1.61 -4.90
C ALA A 135 -42.64 0.65 -3.85
N VAL A 136 -42.07 0.67 -2.63
CA VAL A 136 -42.65 0.00 -1.48
C VAL A 136 -43.98 0.70 -1.28
N ALA A 137 -45.06 0.01 -1.64
CA ALA A 137 -46.42 0.46 -1.41
C ALA A 137 -46.52 0.89 0.05
N LYS A 138 -46.80 2.17 0.26
CA LYS A 138 -47.00 2.80 1.55
C LYS A 138 -48.04 1.97 2.32
N GLN A 139 -47.59 1.08 3.20
CA GLN A 139 -48.50 0.31 4.03
C GLN A 139 -49.30 1.30 4.89
N PRO A 140 -50.64 1.22 4.91
CA PRO A 140 -51.44 2.04 5.81
C PRO A 140 -51.02 1.71 7.24
N VAL A 141 -50.49 2.70 7.94
CA VAL A 141 -50.12 2.62 9.35
C VAL A 141 -51.39 2.28 10.13
N ALA A 142 -51.48 1.03 10.60
CA ALA A 142 -52.56 0.62 11.49
C ALA A 142 -52.46 1.44 12.79
N PRO A 143 -53.58 1.91 13.36
CA PRO A 143 -53.57 2.68 14.58
C PRO A 143 -52.92 1.86 15.71
N VAL A 144 -51.87 2.44 16.30
CA VAL A 144 -51.19 1.90 17.48
C VAL A 144 -52.20 1.87 18.62
N VAL A 145 -52.68 0.67 18.94
CA VAL A 145 -53.44 0.41 20.17
C VAL A 145 -52.45 0.53 21.32
N LEU A 146 -52.49 1.66 22.02
CA LEU A 146 -51.80 1.86 23.29
C LEU A 146 -52.40 0.89 24.31
N ALA A 147 -51.77 -0.27 24.46
CA ALA A 147 -52.05 -1.17 25.57
C ALA A 147 -51.57 -0.49 26.87
N GLU A 148 -52.52 -0.21 27.75
CA GLU A 148 -52.31 0.31 29.09
C GLU A 148 -51.33 -0.60 29.86
N LEU A 149 -50.23 -0.02 30.35
CA LEU A 149 -49.30 -0.68 31.25
C LEU A 149 -49.95 -0.77 32.65
N PRO A 150 -50.11 -1.97 33.24
CA PRO A 150 -50.62 -2.10 34.61
C PRO A 150 -49.60 -1.53 35.60
N SER A 151 -50.09 -0.62 36.45
CA SER A 151 -49.37 -0.02 37.57
C SER A 151 -48.97 -1.09 38.59
N LEU A 152 -47.67 -1.36 38.72
CA LEU A 152 -47.14 -2.15 39.82
C LEU A 152 -47.11 -1.28 41.08
N ALA A 153 -48.00 -1.62 42.02
CA ALA A 153 -47.94 -1.24 43.42
C ALA A 153 -47.31 -2.40 44.22
#